data_AF-A0A5Q4DFM4-F1
#
_entry.id   AF-A0A5Q4DFM4-F1
#
_cell.length_a   1.000
_cell.length_b   1.000
_cell.length_c   1.000
_cell.angle_alpha   90.00
_cell.angle_beta   90.00
_cell.angle_gamma   90.00
#
_symmetry.space_group_name_H-M   'P 1'
#
loop_
_entity.id
_entity.type
_entity.pdbx_description
1 polymer ?
#
loop_
_entity_poly.entity_id
_entity_poly.type
_entity_poly.pdbx_seq_one_letter_code
_entity_poly.pdbx_strand_id
1 'polypeptide(L)'
;MGDPRAAAASAPSPPQGRPGAPGEPPASPVHWTARSPLQLRSCPSCGFRGEGIPYFRRAGNLALLAAATLFTYGIGGLAYWFFRRSHRVCPSCGLGWDRSRPLGEGAAMDGLLGTSNDGRNGALGHLRPSGGPPSAAEAAAGSGFAMSGLPSGGGFRRFMGVAVALVGLLILALGIGTLEVVPAIVGGVIGLSGAATFGWGWRALQTRRQALLQRMQREVLRIARVRGGTLTATQVAADMDLTLPAAERILLSLDDGFRITSDITDEGILYFDFRELRLGSGEPMA
;
A
#
# COMPACT_ATOMS: atom_id res chain seq x y z
N MET A 1 -36.77 33.36 -55.20
CA MET A 1 -36.52 31.90 -55.28
C MET A 1 -35.90 31.50 -53.94
N GLY A 2 -36.61 31.04 -52.91
CA GLY A 2 -37.91 30.37 -52.86
C GLY A 2 -37.70 28.86 -52.68
N ASP A 3 -37.44 28.41 -51.44
CA ASP A 3 -38.22 27.32 -50.81
C ASP A 3 -37.78 27.02 -49.36
N PRO A 4 -38.70 27.09 -48.37
CA PRO A 4 -38.55 26.57 -47.02
C PRO A 4 -39.34 25.26 -46.83
N ARG A 5 -38.68 24.17 -46.43
CA ARG A 5 -39.31 22.93 -45.94
C ARG A 5 -38.60 22.53 -44.64
N ALA A 6 -39.14 22.84 -43.46
CA ALA A 6 -40.26 22.15 -42.79
C ALA A 6 -39.99 20.65 -42.60
N ALA A 7 -39.10 20.31 -41.67
CA ALA A 7 -38.97 18.96 -41.13
C ALA A 7 -39.85 18.86 -39.87
N ALA A 8 -40.93 18.08 -40.00
CA ALA A 8 -41.95 17.87 -38.99
C ALA A 8 -41.43 17.09 -37.78
N ALA A 9 -41.65 17.63 -36.59
CA ALA A 9 -41.47 16.93 -35.33
C ALA A 9 -42.51 15.81 -35.21
N SER A 10 -42.03 14.58 -35.08
CA SER A 10 -42.87 13.40 -34.82
C SER A 10 -43.01 13.21 -33.31
N ALA A 11 -44.23 13.37 -32.80
CA ALA A 11 -44.54 13.15 -31.39
C ALA A 11 -44.56 11.64 -31.06
N PRO A 12 -43.97 11.20 -29.92
CA PRO A 12 -44.06 9.81 -29.49
C PRO A 12 -45.46 9.48 -28.94
N SER A 13 -46.00 8.36 -29.39
CA SER A 13 -47.30 7.82 -28.97
C SER A 13 -47.27 7.33 -27.51
N PRO A 14 -48.36 7.47 -26.73
CA PRO A 14 -48.44 6.91 -25.39
C PRO A 14 -48.55 5.37 -25.42
N PRO A 15 -47.90 4.66 -24.49
CA PRO A 15 -48.00 3.20 -24.41
C PRO A 15 -49.39 2.77 -23.96
N GLN A 16 -50.04 1.94 -24.78
CA GLN A 16 -51.32 1.30 -24.46
C GLN A 16 -51.12 0.25 -23.36
N GLY A 17 -51.93 0.35 -22.30
CA GLY A 17 -51.93 -0.55 -21.17
C GLY A 17 -52.36 -1.97 -21.55
N ARG A 18 -51.63 -2.97 -21.05
CA ARG A 18 -52.00 -4.39 -21.13
C ARG A 18 -52.99 -4.73 -20.01
N PRO A 19 -54.13 -5.38 -20.31
CA PRO A 19 -55.01 -5.93 -19.29
C PRO A 19 -54.36 -7.12 -18.58
N GLY A 20 -54.51 -7.16 -17.26
CA GLY A 20 -53.86 -8.09 -16.34
C GLY A 20 -54.34 -9.54 -16.46
N ALA A 21 -53.40 -10.47 -16.28
CA ALA A 21 -53.67 -11.88 -16.08
C ALA A 21 -53.95 -12.13 -14.59
N PRO A 22 -55.04 -12.86 -14.24
CA PRO A 22 -55.29 -13.30 -12.87
C PRO A 22 -54.55 -14.61 -12.58
N GLY A 23 -53.77 -14.63 -11.50
CA GLY A 23 -53.33 -15.89 -10.87
C GLY A 23 -51.83 -16.03 -10.69
N GLU A 24 -51.21 -15.15 -9.90
CA GLU A 24 -49.88 -15.40 -9.34
C GLU A 24 -50.05 -15.63 -7.82
N PRO A 25 -49.59 -16.77 -7.27
CA PRO A 25 -49.65 -17.02 -5.83
C PRO A 25 -48.82 -15.96 -5.08
N PRO A 26 -49.17 -15.59 -3.84
CA PRO A 26 -48.47 -14.55 -3.10
C PRO A 26 -47.00 -14.96 -2.91
N ALA A 27 -46.13 -14.33 -3.70
CA ALA A 27 -44.70 -14.36 -3.47
C ALA A 27 -44.47 -13.80 -2.07
N SER A 28 -44.13 -14.69 -1.13
CA SER A 28 -43.64 -14.30 0.19
C SER A 28 -42.59 -13.21 -0.01
N PRO A 29 -42.70 -12.05 0.66
CA PRO A 29 -41.69 -11.01 0.58
C PRO A 29 -40.41 -11.61 1.15
N VAL A 30 -39.55 -12.10 0.26
CA VAL A 30 -38.15 -12.33 0.59
C VAL A 30 -37.61 -10.94 0.84
N HIS A 31 -37.66 -10.54 2.11
CA HIS A 31 -36.88 -9.43 2.62
C HIS A 31 -35.42 -9.82 2.43
N TRP A 32 -34.92 -9.60 1.22
CA TRP A 32 -33.53 -9.31 1.02
C TRP A 32 -33.30 -8.04 1.84
N THR A 33 -32.89 -8.20 3.10
CA THR A 33 -32.19 -7.14 3.81
C THR A 33 -31.07 -6.75 2.86
N ALA A 34 -31.29 -5.68 2.11
CA ALA A 34 -30.33 -5.12 1.18
C ALA A 34 -29.10 -4.83 2.03
N ARG A 35 -28.14 -5.76 2.00
CA ARG A 35 -26.83 -5.52 2.59
C ARG A 35 -26.35 -4.30 1.85
N SER A 36 -26.16 -3.20 2.59
CA SER A 36 -25.68 -1.93 2.06
C SER A 36 -24.59 -2.22 1.03
N PRO A 37 -24.66 -1.65 -0.18
CA PRO A 37 -23.71 -1.95 -1.25
C PRO A 37 -22.31 -1.90 -0.64
N LEU A 38 -21.62 -3.04 -0.73
CA LEU A 38 -20.35 -3.26 -0.05
C LEU A 38 -19.44 -2.09 -0.41
N GLN A 39 -19.26 -1.15 0.53
CA GLN A 39 -18.41 0.00 0.31
C GLN A 39 -16.99 -0.53 0.18
N LEU A 40 -16.53 -0.72 -1.06
CA LEU A 40 -15.13 -1.00 -1.31
C LEU A 40 -14.34 0.19 -0.74
N ARG A 41 -13.39 -0.10 0.13
CA ARG A 41 -12.48 0.92 0.67
C ARG A 41 -11.04 0.55 0.30
N SER A 42 -10.18 1.55 0.18
CA SER A 42 -8.73 1.35 0.05
C SER A 42 -8.02 1.61 1.38
N CYS A 43 -7.06 0.74 1.70
CA CYS A 43 -6.17 0.94 2.82
C CYS A 43 -5.13 2.02 2.47
N PRO A 44 -4.97 3.10 3.26
CA PRO A 44 -4.03 4.18 2.96
C PRO A 44 -2.56 3.76 3.10
N SER A 45 -2.29 2.70 3.86
CA SER A 45 -0.91 2.25 4.12
C SER A 45 -0.39 1.29 3.07
N CYS A 46 -1.24 0.44 2.48
CA CYS A 46 -0.78 -0.60 1.54
C CYS A 46 -1.56 -0.69 0.23
N GLY A 47 -2.56 0.16 0.03
CA GLY A 47 -3.35 0.19 -1.20
C GLY A 47 -4.32 -0.99 -1.36
N PHE A 48 -4.40 -1.93 -0.41
CA PHE A 48 -5.36 -3.04 -0.47
C PHE A 48 -6.79 -2.51 -0.64
N ARG A 49 -7.49 -3.01 -1.66
CA ARG A 49 -8.87 -2.66 -2.00
C ARG A 49 -9.78 -3.84 -1.67
N GLY A 50 -10.82 -3.60 -0.88
CA GLY A 50 -11.76 -4.65 -0.50
C GLY A 50 -12.48 -4.32 0.79
N GLU A 51 -12.87 -5.36 1.53
CA GLU A 51 -13.49 -5.23 2.84
C GLU A 51 -12.48 -5.53 3.94
N GLY A 52 -12.54 -4.77 5.04
CA GLY A 52 -11.75 -5.06 6.23
C GLY A 52 -12.19 -6.37 6.87
N ILE A 53 -11.22 -7.20 7.26
CA ILE A 53 -11.50 -8.46 7.97
C ILE A 53 -11.69 -8.18 9.47
N PRO A 54 -12.54 -8.95 10.18
CA PRO A 54 -12.70 -8.81 11.62
C PRO A 54 -11.36 -9.03 12.35
N TYR A 55 -11.11 -8.25 13.39
CA TYR A 55 -9.85 -8.22 14.14
C TYR A 55 -9.36 -9.62 14.53
N PHE A 56 -10.24 -10.48 15.06
CA PHE A 56 -9.89 -11.81 15.54
C PHE A 56 -9.76 -12.90 14.46
N ARG A 57 -9.93 -12.61 13.17
CA ARG A 57 -9.59 -13.59 12.11
C ARG A 57 -8.08 -13.69 11.86
N ARG A 58 -7.28 -12.74 12.34
CA ARG A 58 -5.82 -12.79 12.24
C ARG A 58 -5.27 -13.67 13.37
N ALA A 59 -4.48 -14.68 13.01
CA ALA A 59 -3.83 -15.59 13.97
C ALA A 59 -3.05 -14.84 15.06
N GLY A 60 -2.47 -13.67 14.73
CA GLY A 60 -1.77 -12.86 15.73
C GLY A 60 -2.69 -12.29 16.82
N ASN A 61 -3.87 -11.79 16.44
CA ASN A 61 -4.81 -11.23 17.41
C ASN A 61 -5.46 -12.33 18.26
N LEU A 62 -5.62 -13.54 17.71
CA LEU A 62 -6.03 -14.72 18.47
C LEU A 62 -4.96 -15.13 19.50
N ALA A 63 -3.68 -15.09 19.13
CA ALA A 63 -2.59 -15.38 20.07
C ALA A 63 -2.54 -14.35 21.22
N LEU A 64 -2.77 -13.06 20.93
CA LEU A 64 -2.90 -12.01 21.96
C LEU A 64 -4.07 -12.27 22.89
N LEU A 65 -5.22 -12.63 22.33
CA LEU A 65 -6.40 -12.98 23.11
C LEU A 65 -6.10 -14.17 24.02
N ALA A 66 -5.50 -15.23 23.49
CA ALA A 66 -5.13 -16.42 24.27
C ALA A 66 -4.14 -16.08 25.39
N ALA A 67 -3.11 -15.27 25.11
CA ALA A 67 -2.13 -14.83 26.10
C ALA A 67 -2.78 -13.97 27.19
N ALA A 68 -3.62 -13.00 26.81
CA ALA A 68 -4.37 -12.18 27.76
C ALA A 68 -5.29 -13.05 28.63
N THR A 69 -5.98 -14.01 28.02
CA THR A 69 -6.84 -14.98 28.72
C THR A 69 -6.04 -15.79 29.72
N LEU A 70 -4.89 -16.36 29.30
CA LEU A 70 -4.05 -17.19 30.16
C LEU A 70 -3.49 -16.41 31.36
N PHE A 71 -2.99 -15.20 31.12
CA PHE A 71 -2.29 -14.41 32.15
C PHE A 71 -3.23 -13.77 33.18
N THR A 72 -4.50 -13.56 32.82
CA THR A 72 -5.49 -12.88 33.67
C THR A 72 -6.61 -13.81 34.14
N TYR A 73 -6.37 -15.13 34.07
CA TYR A 73 -7.35 -16.16 34.42
C TYR A 73 -8.70 -15.97 33.72
N GLY A 74 -8.66 -15.58 32.45
CA GLY A 74 -9.81 -15.38 31.58
C GLY A 74 -10.37 -13.96 31.54
N ILE A 75 -10.28 -13.20 32.64
CA ILE A 75 -10.98 -11.91 32.78
C ILE A 75 -10.46 -10.87 31.78
N GLY A 76 -9.14 -10.71 31.68
CA GLY A 76 -8.49 -9.79 30.75
C GLY A 76 -8.64 -10.23 29.29
N GLY A 77 -8.69 -11.53 29.02
CA GLY A 77 -9.04 -12.06 27.71
C GLY A 77 -10.46 -11.66 27.28
N LEU A 78 -11.43 -11.83 28.17
CA LEU A 78 -12.82 -11.46 27.95
C LEU A 78 -12.98 -9.94 27.72
N ALA A 79 -12.34 -9.12 28.57
CA ALA A 79 -12.33 -7.67 28.43
C ALA A 79 -11.69 -7.26 27.09
N TYR A 80 -10.53 -7.82 26.74
CA TYR A 80 -9.85 -7.55 25.47
C TYR A 80 -10.71 -7.93 24.26
N TRP A 81 -11.35 -9.10 24.30
CA TRP A 81 -12.29 -9.52 23.27
C TRP A 81 -13.44 -8.54 23.12
N PHE A 82 -14.05 -8.12 24.24
CA PHE A 82 -15.19 -7.21 24.24
C PHE A 82 -14.86 -5.85 23.61
N PHE A 83 -13.71 -5.26 23.96
CA PHE A 83 -13.27 -3.98 23.40
C PHE A 83 -12.83 -4.07 21.93
N ARG A 84 -12.31 -5.22 21.48
CA ARG A 84 -11.73 -5.34 20.13
C ARG A 84 -12.60 -6.05 19.10
N ARG A 85 -13.69 -6.73 19.48
CA ARG A 85 -14.50 -7.57 18.57
C ARG A 85 -15.15 -6.82 17.41
N SER A 86 -15.44 -5.53 17.55
CA SER A 86 -16.06 -4.69 16.52
C SER A 86 -15.05 -4.08 15.53
N HIS A 87 -13.76 -4.07 15.88
CA HIS A 87 -12.76 -3.48 14.99
C HIS A 87 -12.52 -4.36 13.77
N ARG A 88 -12.36 -3.70 12.63
CA ARG A 88 -11.93 -4.31 11.38
C ARG A 88 -10.50 -3.88 11.09
N VAL A 89 -9.73 -4.76 10.45
CA VAL A 89 -8.33 -4.50 10.10
C VAL A 89 -8.08 -4.85 8.64
N CYS A 90 -7.10 -4.17 8.05
CA CYS A 90 -6.63 -4.50 6.72
C CYS A 90 -6.00 -5.91 6.72
N PRO A 91 -6.41 -6.83 5.81
CA PRO A 91 -5.84 -8.18 5.76
C PRO A 91 -4.35 -8.17 5.39
N SER A 92 -3.93 -7.22 4.54
CA SER A 92 -2.55 -7.11 4.06
C SER A 92 -1.62 -6.55 5.14
N CYS A 93 -1.84 -5.30 5.58
CA CYS A 93 -0.94 -4.65 6.53
C CYS A 93 -1.37 -4.86 8.00
N GLY A 94 -2.65 -4.77 8.32
CA GLY A 94 -3.17 -4.84 9.70
C GLY A 94 -3.53 -3.50 10.32
N LEU A 95 -3.42 -2.42 9.55
CA LEU A 95 -3.93 -1.10 9.97
C LEU A 95 -5.43 -1.19 10.25
N GLY A 96 -5.90 -0.43 11.26
CA GLY A 96 -7.33 -0.29 11.54
C GLY A 96 -8.09 0.19 10.29
N TRP A 97 -9.18 -0.51 9.96
CA TRP A 97 -9.99 -0.23 8.78
C TRP A 97 -10.78 1.07 8.91
N ASP A 98 -10.83 1.64 10.11
CA ASP A 98 -11.46 2.91 10.43
C ASP A 98 -10.83 4.09 9.66
N ARG A 99 -9.56 3.95 9.22
CA ARG A 99 -8.84 4.93 8.40
C ARG A 99 -8.86 4.65 6.89
N SER A 100 -9.65 3.68 6.44
CA SER A 100 -9.73 3.35 5.01
C SER A 100 -10.50 4.43 4.24
N ARG A 101 -10.05 4.73 3.01
CA ARG A 101 -10.71 5.71 2.15
C ARG A 101 -11.81 5.02 1.34
N PRO A 102 -13.05 5.55 1.30
CA PRO A 102 -14.08 5.00 0.42
C PRO A 102 -13.64 5.08 -1.03
N LEU A 103 -13.73 3.96 -1.74
CA LEU A 103 -13.44 3.88 -3.17
C LEU A 103 -14.75 4.18 -3.90
N GLY A 104 -15.02 5.46 -4.21
CA GLY A 104 -16.12 5.78 -5.13
C GLY A 104 -16.94 7.05 -4.88
N GLU A 105 -16.84 7.71 -3.72
CA GLU A 105 -17.70 8.90 -3.47
C GLU A 105 -17.07 10.23 -3.88
N GLY A 106 -15.76 10.32 -4.07
CA GLY A 106 -15.08 11.60 -4.39
C GLY A 106 -14.57 11.77 -5.83
N ALA A 107 -14.35 10.69 -6.59
CA ALA A 107 -13.73 10.81 -7.92
C ALA A 107 -14.71 11.26 -9.03
N ALA A 108 -16.02 11.29 -8.74
CA ALA A 108 -17.04 11.64 -9.73
C ALA A 108 -17.69 13.03 -9.52
N MET A 109 -17.49 13.70 -8.38
CA MET A 109 -18.14 14.99 -8.08
C MET A 109 -17.20 16.20 -8.06
N ASP A 110 -15.91 16.03 -7.72
CA ASP A 110 -14.95 17.15 -7.73
C ASP A 110 -14.49 17.59 -9.14
N GLY A 111 -14.87 16.84 -10.18
CA GLY A 111 -14.58 17.19 -11.58
C GLY A 111 -15.68 18.00 -12.28
N LEU A 112 -16.86 18.16 -11.68
CA LEU A 112 -18.02 18.79 -12.34
C LEU A 112 -18.53 20.07 -11.66
N LEU A 113 -18.11 20.35 -10.42
CA LEU A 113 -18.42 21.61 -9.73
C LEU A 113 -17.15 22.35 -9.36
N GLY A 114 -16.35 22.67 -10.39
CA GLY A 114 -15.36 23.74 -10.34
C GLY A 114 -16.04 25.09 -10.17
N THR A 115 -16.56 25.38 -8.97
CA THR A 115 -16.71 26.75 -8.47
C THR A 115 -15.34 27.10 -7.91
N SER A 116 -14.39 27.63 -8.67
CA SER A 116 -14.39 29.00 -9.23
C SER A 116 -14.97 30.00 -8.24
N ASN A 117 -14.36 30.12 -7.06
CA ASN A 117 -14.27 31.39 -6.38
C ASN A 117 -13.01 31.43 -5.49
N ASP A 118 -12.41 32.62 -5.39
CA ASP A 118 -11.14 32.98 -4.74
C ASP A 118 -9.88 32.79 -5.62
N GLY A 119 -9.41 33.76 -6.41
CA GLY A 119 -9.75 35.17 -6.44
C GLY A 119 -8.90 36.05 -5.52
N ARG A 120 -7.56 36.06 -5.70
CA ARG A 120 -6.68 37.26 -5.80
C ARG A 120 -5.24 36.97 -5.38
N ASN A 121 -4.39 36.87 -6.40
CA ASN A 121 -3.03 37.44 -6.53
C ASN A 121 -2.40 36.75 -7.74
N GLY A 122 -2.54 37.32 -8.94
CA GLY A 122 -1.48 38.15 -9.52
C GLY A 122 -0.54 37.26 -10.35
N ALA A 123 -0.97 36.86 -11.54
CA ALA A 123 -0.45 37.43 -12.80
C ALA A 123 1.01 37.05 -13.10
N LEU A 124 1.19 35.95 -13.85
CA LEU A 124 1.97 35.94 -15.10
C LEU A 124 1.68 34.61 -15.82
N GLY A 125 1.29 34.76 -17.08
CA GLY A 125 0.60 33.75 -17.86
C GLY A 125 1.51 32.67 -18.41
N HIS A 126 0.92 31.49 -18.59
CA HIS A 126 1.28 30.62 -19.71
C HIS A 126 0.00 30.03 -20.30
N LEU A 127 -0.32 30.50 -21.49
CA LEU A 127 -1.36 29.97 -22.37
C LEU A 127 -1.04 28.50 -22.67
N ARG A 128 -1.90 27.59 -22.20
CA ARG A 128 -1.88 26.20 -22.61
C ARG A 128 -2.92 26.03 -23.74
N PRO A 129 -2.50 25.74 -24.99
CA PRO A 129 -3.43 25.52 -26.08
C PRO A 129 -4.21 24.22 -25.86
N SER A 130 -5.52 24.33 -25.98
CA SER A 130 -6.50 23.26 -25.95
C SER A 130 -6.62 22.59 -27.32
N GLY A 131 -6.68 21.26 -27.35
CA GLY A 131 -7.22 20.51 -28.49
C GLY A 131 -6.29 19.52 -29.18
N GLY A 132 -5.83 18.49 -28.44
CA GLY A 132 -5.27 17.28 -29.05
C GLY A 132 -5.82 16.04 -28.34
N PRO A 133 -6.19 14.96 -29.05
CA PRO A 133 -6.55 13.71 -28.41
C PRO A 133 -5.39 13.22 -27.54
N PRO A 134 -5.64 12.64 -26.36
CA PRO A 134 -4.58 12.21 -25.45
C PRO A 134 -3.70 11.20 -26.17
N SER A 135 -2.46 11.60 -26.45
CA SER A 135 -1.46 10.70 -27.02
C SER A 135 -1.24 9.53 -26.06
N ALA A 136 -1.01 8.34 -26.60
CA ALA A 136 -0.74 7.11 -25.84
C ALA A 136 0.45 7.24 -24.85
N ALA A 137 1.22 8.34 -24.90
CA ALA A 137 2.27 8.66 -23.95
C ALA A 137 1.76 9.17 -22.59
N GLU A 138 0.57 9.80 -22.53
CA GLU A 138 0.03 10.36 -21.28
C GLU A 138 -0.72 9.30 -20.45
N ALA A 139 -1.13 8.19 -21.07
CA ALA A 139 -1.64 7.01 -20.38
C ALA A 139 -0.53 6.24 -19.61
N ALA A 140 0.74 6.52 -19.88
CA ALA A 140 1.88 5.92 -19.18
C ALA A 140 2.37 6.76 -17.97
N ALA A 141 1.92 8.02 -17.84
CA ALA A 141 2.36 8.92 -16.76
C ALA A 141 1.52 8.82 -15.46
N GLY A 142 0.41 8.07 -15.50
CA GLY A 142 -0.51 7.91 -14.36
C GLY A 142 -0.31 6.65 -13.52
N SER A 143 0.66 5.79 -13.83
CA SER A 143 1.03 4.67 -12.95
C SER A 143 1.95 5.18 -11.84
N GLY A 144 1.42 6.08 -11.00
CA GLY A 144 2.05 6.42 -9.73
C GLY A 144 2.44 5.11 -9.07
N PHE A 145 3.74 4.97 -8.79
CA PHE A 145 4.35 3.82 -8.16
C PHE A 145 3.62 3.60 -6.83
N ALA A 146 2.54 2.82 -6.87
CA ALA A 146 1.79 2.44 -5.70
C ALA A 146 2.75 1.55 -4.92
N MET A 147 3.54 2.17 -4.04
CA MET A 147 4.39 1.50 -3.07
C MET A 147 3.49 0.46 -2.43
N SER A 148 3.69 -0.78 -2.84
CA SER A 148 2.90 -1.91 -2.41
C SER A 148 3.21 -2.01 -0.93
N GLY A 149 2.34 -1.43 -0.09
CA GLY A 149 2.72 -1.08 1.26
C GLY A 149 3.19 -2.31 1.98
N LEU A 150 4.38 -2.16 2.55
CA LEU A 150 5.07 -3.25 3.21
C LEU A 150 4.11 -3.87 4.23
N PRO A 151 3.95 -5.20 4.24
CA PRO A 151 3.04 -5.86 5.15
C PRO A 151 3.48 -5.55 6.60
N SER A 152 2.73 -4.69 7.28
CA SER A 152 3.02 -4.26 8.67
C SER A 152 2.72 -5.34 9.72
N GLY A 153 2.43 -6.58 9.30
CA GLY A 153 2.16 -7.73 10.16
C GLY A 153 3.39 -8.35 10.85
N GLY A 154 4.60 -7.79 10.67
CA GLY A 154 5.83 -8.38 11.23
C GLY A 154 6.08 -8.08 12.71
N GLY A 155 5.55 -6.98 13.23
CA GLY A 155 5.79 -6.56 14.63
C GLY A 155 5.24 -7.55 15.65
N PHE A 156 4.05 -8.11 15.37
CA PHE A 156 3.38 -9.01 16.30
C PHE A 156 4.15 -10.31 16.54
N ARG A 157 4.68 -10.92 15.48
CA ARG A 157 5.46 -12.17 15.59
C ARG A 157 6.77 -11.96 16.38
N ARG A 158 7.38 -10.77 16.26
CA ARG A 158 8.57 -10.40 17.04
C ARG A 158 8.26 -10.25 18.51
N PHE A 159 7.17 -9.55 18.83
CA PHE A 159 6.71 -9.39 20.20
C PHE A 159 6.39 -10.74 20.85
N MET A 160 5.68 -11.61 20.14
CA MET A 160 5.40 -12.99 20.60
C MET A 160 6.67 -13.80 20.83
N GLY A 161 7.65 -13.76 19.92
CA GLY A 161 8.93 -14.46 20.11
C GLY A 161 9.69 -13.99 21.33
N VAL A 162 9.76 -12.66 21.56
CA VAL A 162 10.38 -12.07 22.76
C VAL A 162 9.61 -12.45 24.01
N ALA A 163 8.27 -12.42 23.99
CA ALA A 163 7.44 -12.81 25.12
C ALA A 163 7.65 -14.29 25.50
N VAL A 164 7.68 -15.20 24.51
CA VAL A 164 7.95 -16.64 24.75
C VAL A 164 9.35 -16.86 25.30
N ALA A 165 10.35 -16.15 24.79
CA ALA A 165 11.71 -16.23 25.30
C ALA A 165 11.81 -15.74 26.76
N LEU A 166 11.14 -14.62 27.09
CA LEU A 166 11.09 -14.09 28.46
C LEU A 166 10.34 -15.01 29.42
N VAL A 167 9.22 -15.61 28.99
CA VAL A 167 8.49 -16.61 29.80
C VAL A 167 9.33 -17.87 30.02
N GLY A 168 10.02 -18.36 28.98
CA GLY A 168 10.95 -19.49 29.12
C GLY A 168 12.09 -19.18 30.09
N LEU A 169 12.67 -17.97 30.02
CA LEU A 169 13.70 -17.50 30.95
C LEU A 169 13.16 -17.40 32.39
N LEU A 170 11.92 -16.91 32.57
CA LEU A 170 11.27 -16.82 33.86
C LEU A 170 11.04 -18.21 34.48
N ILE A 171 10.53 -19.17 33.71
CA ILE A 171 10.33 -20.56 34.15
C ILE A 171 11.67 -21.19 34.54
N LEU A 172 12.73 -20.97 33.75
CA LEU A 172 14.08 -21.43 34.07
C LEU A 172 14.59 -20.83 35.39
N ALA A 173 14.41 -19.52 35.60
CA ALA A 173 14.82 -18.85 36.83
C ALA A 173 14.08 -19.36 38.07
N LEU A 174 12.77 -19.62 37.95
CA LEU A 174 11.97 -20.21 39.02
C LEU A 174 12.40 -21.66 39.34
N GLY A 175 12.73 -22.46 38.33
CA GLY A 175 13.21 -23.83 38.51
C GLY A 175 14.57 -23.93 39.23
N ILE A 176 15.46 -22.96 39.02
CA ILE A 176 16.74 -22.89 39.75
C ILE A 176 16.50 -22.68 41.26
N GLY A 177 15.46 -21.93 41.63
CA GLY A 177 15.13 -21.64 43.02
C GLY A 177 14.54 -22.81 43.81
N THR A 178 13.94 -23.79 43.15
CA THR A 178 13.25 -24.92 43.81
C THR A 178 14.08 -26.22 43.88
N LEU A 179 15.30 -26.24 43.32
CA LEU A 179 16.16 -27.44 43.19
C LEU A 179 15.50 -28.63 42.45
N GLU A 180 14.38 -28.41 41.77
CA GLU A 180 13.73 -29.44 40.94
C GLU A 180 14.28 -29.42 39.50
N VAL A 181 14.83 -30.56 39.07
CA VAL A 181 15.54 -30.68 37.77
C VAL A 181 14.58 -30.65 36.56
N VAL A 182 13.32 -31.08 36.75
CA VAL A 182 12.31 -31.17 35.68
C VAL A 182 11.92 -29.81 35.08
N PRO A 183 11.55 -28.77 35.86
CA PRO A 183 11.21 -27.46 35.31
C PRO A 183 12.39 -26.77 34.59
N ALA A 184 13.64 -27.04 35.01
CA ALA A 184 14.82 -26.49 34.35
C ALA A 184 14.99 -27.01 32.91
N ILE A 185 14.76 -28.30 32.67
CA ILE A 185 14.86 -28.92 31.33
C ILE A 185 13.75 -28.41 30.41
N VAL A 186 12.51 -28.34 30.89
CA VAL A 186 11.37 -27.86 30.11
C VAL A 186 11.52 -26.38 29.76
N GLY A 187 11.99 -25.54 30.69
CA GLY A 187 12.28 -24.12 30.44
C GLY A 187 13.35 -23.91 29.37
N GLY A 188 14.41 -24.74 29.37
CA GLY A 188 15.50 -24.66 28.39
C GLY A 188 15.05 -24.95 26.95
N VAL A 189 14.26 -26.00 26.73
CA VAL A 189 13.76 -26.36 25.38
C VAL A 189 12.83 -25.30 24.81
N ILE A 190 11.92 -24.77 25.65
CA ILE A 190 10.99 -23.71 25.25
C ILE A 190 11.76 -22.42 24.93
N GLY A 191 12.73 -22.04 25.75
CA GLY A 191 13.56 -20.86 25.52
C GLY A 191 14.33 -20.90 24.19
N LEU A 192 14.97 -22.03 23.88
CA LEU A 192 15.73 -22.20 22.63
C LEU A 192 14.81 -22.17 21.39
N SER A 193 13.63 -22.79 21.47
CA SER A 193 12.66 -22.76 20.36
C SER A 193 12.14 -21.35 20.08
N GLY A 194 11.93 -20.53 21.12
CA GLY A 194 11.54 -19.13 21.01
C GLY A 194 12.58 -18.29 20.25
N ALA A 195 13.86 -18.44 20.59
CA ALA A 195 14.95 -17.71 19.94
C ALA A 195 15.10 -18.05 18.44
N ALA A 196 14.91 -19.33 18.06
CA ALA A 196 14.98 -19.76 16.68
C ALA A 196 13.92 -19.09 15.79
N THR A 197 12.68 -18.97 16.29
CA THR A 197 11.58 -18.31 15.54
C THR A 197 11.83 -16.81 15.33
N PHE A 198 12.49 -16.15 16.28
CA PHE A 198 12.89 -14.75 16.13
C PHE A 198 13.96 -14.57 15.04
N GLY A 199 14.97 -15.45 15.01
CA GLY A 199 16.04 -15.43 14.00
C GLY A 199 15.50 -15.57 12.56
N TRP A 200 14.53 -16.45 12.34
CA TRP A 200 13.88 -16.59 11.02
C TRP A 200 13.10 -15.33 10.60
N GLY A 201 12.41 -14.68 11.55
CA GLY A 201 11.69 -13.44 11.30
C GLY A 201 12.57 -12.28 10.87
N TRP A 202 13.80 -12.22 11.39
CA TRP A 202 14.78 -11.19 11.00
C TRP A 202 15.33 -11.43 9.59
N ARG A 203 15.69 -12.68 9.26
CA ARG A 203 16.18 -13.08 7.93
C ARG A 203 15.14 -12.79 6.83
N ALA A 204 13.86 -13.04 7.12
CA ALA A 204 12.76 -12.73 6.21
C ALA A 204 12.58 -11.21 5.97
N LEU A 205 12.94 -10.36 6.94
CA LEU A 205 12.92 -8.90 6.75
C LEU A 205 14.09 -8.45 5.87
N GLN A 206 15.29 -8.99 6.12
CA GLN A 206 16.48 -8.63 5.36
C GLN A 206 16.35 -9.01 3.89
N THR A 207 15.88 -10.22 3.59
CA THR A 207 15.61 -10.67 2.21
C THR A 207 14.61 -9.76 1.48
N ARG A 208 13.56 -9.29 2.18
CA ARG A 208 12.61 -8.31 1.60
C ARG A 208 13.25 -6.95 1.36
N ARG A 209 14.06 -6.45 2.30
CA ARG A 209 14.79 -5.18 2.12
C ARG A 209 15.72 -5.26 0.91
N GLN A 210 16.44 -6.38 0.77
CA GLN A 210 17.30 -6.64 -0.39
C GLN A 210 16.49 -6.66 -1.70
N ALA A 211 15.34 -7.36 -1.73
CA ALA A 211 14.48 -7.41 -2.92
C ALA A 211 13.92 -6.02 -3.31
N LEU A 212 13.57 -5.18 -2.34
CA LEU A 212 13.13 -3.80 -2.59
C LEU A 212 14.28 -2.94 -3.14
N LEU A 213 15.46 -3.01 -2.53
CA LEU A 213 16.64 -2.30 -3.01
C LEU A 213 16.99 -2.71 -4.43
N GLN A 214 16.99 -4.01 -4.73
CA GLN A 214 17.20 -4.51 -6.10
C GLN A 214 16.16 -4.01 -7.11
N ARG A 215 14.91 -3.78 -6.67
CA ARG A 215 13.88 -3.20 -7.52
C ARG A 215 14.14 -1.72 -7.77
N MET A 216 14.50 -0.96 -6.73
CA MET A 216 14.86 0.45 -6.87
C MET A 216 16.11 0.64 -7.72
N GLN A 217 17.14 -0.20 -7.56
CA GLN A 217 18.35 -0.17 -8.37
C GLN A 217 18.05 -0.41 -9.86
N ARG A 218 17.23 -1.41 -10.18
CA ARG A 218 16.79 -1.66 -11.57
C ARG A 218 16.06 -0.46 -12.17
N GLU A 219 15.26 0.21 -11.35
CA GLU A 219 14.51 1.40 -11.78
C GLU A 219 15.42 2.61 -12.02
N VAL A 220 16.41 2.83 -11.15
CA VAL A 220 17.43 3.87 -11.34
C VAL A 220 18.22 3.61 -12.63
N LEU A 221 18.62 2.36 -12.89
CA LEU A 221 19.30 2.00 -14.15
C LEU A 221 18.42 2.22 -15.38
N ARG A 222 17.09 2.01 -15.26
CA ARG A 222 16.13 2.33 -16.32
C ARG A 222 16.09 3.82 -16.60
N ILE A 223 16.01 4.66 -15.56
CA ILE A 223 16.02 6.13 -15.68
C ILE A 223 17.37 6.60 -16.27
N ALA A 224 18.48 6.04 -15.79
CA ALA A 224 19.83 6.35 -16.31
C ALA A 224 19.94 6.06 -17.80
N ARG A 225 19.40 4.92 -18.26
CA ARG A 225 19.40 4.56 -19.69
C ARG A 225 18.61 5.56 -20.53
N VAL A 226 17.44 6.00 -20.06
CA VAL A 226 16.61 6.98 -20.76
C VAL A 226 17.29 8.34 -20.84
N ARG A 227 18.10 8.71 -19.84
CA ARG A 227 18.81 10.00 -19.75
C ARG A 227 20.25 9.97 -20.28
N GLY A 228 20.65 8.92 -20.99
CA GLY A 228 21.99 8.85 -21.62
C GLY A 228 23.13 8.59 -20.64
N GLY A 229 22.85 7.99 -19.49
CA GLY A 229 23.85 7.52 -18.54
C GLY A 229 24.33 8.54 -17.51
N THR A 230 23.82 9.76 -17.47
CA THR A 230 24.11 10.72 -16.39
C THR A 230 22.84 11.03 -15.60
N LEU A 231 22.96 11.03 -14.26
CA LEU A 231 21.84 11.31 -13.36
C LEU A 231 22.26 12.22 -12.20
N THR A 232 21.34 13.08 -11.76
CA THR A 232 21.47 13.78 -10.47
C THR A 232 20.50 13.21 -9.44
N ALA A 233 20.81 13.41 -8.14
CA ALA A 233 19.92 13.00 -7.06
C ALA A 233 18.53 13.67 -7.15
N THR A 234 18.47 14.93 -7.60
CA THR A 234 17.21 15.68 -7.79
C THR A 234 16.34 15.07 -8.88
N GLN A 235 16.94 14.61 -9.98
CA GLN A 235 16.21 13.96 -11.08
C GLN A 235 15.64 12.61 -10.64
N VAL A 236 16.43 11.79 -9.94
CA VAL A 236 15.96 10.50 -9.42
C VAL A 236 14.87 10.70 -8.37
N ALA A 237 15.01 11.71 -7.50
CA ALA A 237 13.97 12.06 -6.53
C ALA A 237 12.65 12.43 -7.20
N ALA A 238 12.69 13.25 -8.25
CA ALA A 238 11.51 13.65 -9.00
C ALA A 238 10.87 12.47 -9.77
N ASP A 239 11.67 11.65 -10.46
CA ASP A 239 11.16 10.56 -11.29
C ASP A 239 10.62 9.38 -10.46
N MET A 240 11.17 9.15 -9.27
CA MET A 240 10.77 8.03 -8.39
C MET A 240 9.86 8.44 -7.23
N ASP A 241 9.47 9.71 -7.13
CA ASP A 241 8.72 10.29 -6.00
C ASP A 241 9.38 9.97 -4.63
N LEU A 242 10.70 10.18 -4.57
CA LEU A 242 11.52 9.95 -3.38
C LEU A 242 11.96 11.27 -2.76
N THR A 243 12.23 11.24 -1.45
CA THR A 243 12.91 12.37 -0.81
C THR A 243 14.34 12.47 -1.33
N LEU A 244 14.84 13.70 -1.52
CA LEU A 244 16.21 13.96 -1.96
C LEU A 244 17.27 13.13 -1.19
N PRO A 245 17.28 13.09 0.16
CA PRO A 245 18.25 12.27 0.90
C PRO A 245 18.04 10.75 0.78
N ALA A 246 16.88 10.29 0.30
CA ALA A 246 16.67 8.87 -0.02
C ALA A 246 17.24 8.54 -1.40
N ALA A 247 17.01 9.40 -2.40
CA ALA A 247 17.56 9.25 -3.74
C ALA A 247 19.10 9.26 -3.71
N GLU A 248 19.70 10.20 -2.98
CA GLU A 248 21.16 10.29 -2.79
C GLU A 248 21.73 9.02 -2.18
N ARG A 249 21.13 8.49 -1.09
CA ARG A 249 21.58 7.22 -0.49
C ARG A 249 21.49 6.03 -1.44
N ILE A 250 20.48 5.99 -2.32
CA ILE A 250 20.37 4.93 -3.33
C ILE A 250 21.49 5.06 -4.36
N LEU A 251 21.75 6.27 -4.86
CA LEU A 251 22.82 6.51 -5.84
C LEU A 251 24.21 6.27 -5.27
N LEU A 252 24.49 6.73 -4.04
CA LEU A 252 25.73 6.44 -3.33
C LEU A 252 25.91 4.94 -3.05
N SER A 253 24.83 4.18 -2.84
CA SER A 253 24.92 2.72 -2.69
C SER A 253 25.21 1.97 -3.98
N LEU A 254 25.08 2.66 -5.12
CA LEU A 254 25.38 2.15 -6.46
C LEU A 254 26.78 2.55 -6.93
N ASP A 255 27.35 3.62 -6.37
CA ASP A 255 28.70 4.08 -6.67
C ASP A 255 29.72 3.03 -6.18
N ASP A 256 30.31 2.33 -7.14
CA ASP A 256 31.39 1.36 -6.92
C ASP A 256 32.76 1.91 -7.34
N GLY A 257 32.80 3.17 -7.80
CA GLY A 257 34.00 3.84 -8.31
C GLY A 257 34.48 3.38 -9.69
N PHE A 258 33.85 2.35 -10.29
CA PHE A 258 34.28 1.77 -11.56
C PHE A 258 33.21 1.87 -12.65
N ARG A 259 32.00 1.41 -12.37
CA ARG A 259 30.86 1.40 -13.29
C ARG A 259 30.05 2.68 -13.17
N ILE A 260 29.90 3.13 -11.93
CA ILE A 260 29.17 4.33 -11.55
C ILE A 260 30.18 5.18 -10.79
N THR A 261 30.40 6.41 -11.25
CA THR A 261 31.28 7.37 -10.58
C THR A 261 30.48 8.60 -10.22
N SER A 262 30.56 9.02 -8.96
CA SER A 262 30.07 10.34 -8.56
C SER A 262 31.11 11.42 -8.83
N ASP A 263 30.65 12.56 -9.33
CA ASP A 263 31.46 13.76 -9.51
C ASP A 263 30.69 14.97 -8.98
N ILE A 264 31.41 15.89 -8.34
CA ILE A 264 30.84 17.10 -7.78
C ILE A 264 31.28 18.25 -8.68
N THR A 265 30.33 18.92 -9.31
CA THR A 265 30.66 20.08 -10.13
C THR A 265 31.05 21.28 -9.26
N ASP A 266 31.65 22.30 -9.88
CA ASP A 266 32.03 23.54 -9.21
C ASP A 266 30.83 24.27 -8.57
N GLU A 267 29.61 24.00 -9.07
CA GLU A 267 28.35 24.50 -8.50
C GLU A 267 27.85 23.68 -7.29
N GLY A 268 28.57 22.64 -6.88
CA GLY A 268 28.21 21.76 -5.77
C GLY A 268 27.09 20.77 -6.10
N ILE A 269 26.85 20.48 -7.39
CA ILE A 269 25.84 19.50 -7.82
C ILE A 269 26.51 18.14 -7.99
N LEU A 270 25.96 17.13 -7.31
CA LEU A 270 26.43 15.74 -7.40
C LEU A 270 25.84 15.06 -8.64
N TYR A 271 26.68 14.75 -9.62
CA TYR A 271 26.34 13.95 -10.79
C TYR A 271 26.84 12.53 -10.62
N PHE A 272 26.07 11.58 -11.13
CA PHE A 272 26.43 10.16 -11.20
C PHE A 272 26.54 9.76 -12.66
N ASP A 273 27.74 9.35 -13.09
CA ASP A 273 28.03 8.88 -14.44
C ASP A 273 28.04 7.35 -14.50
N PHE A 274 27.12 6.79 -15.29
CA PHE A 274 26.96 5.35 -15.53
C PHE A 274 27.70 4.99 -16.81
N ARG A 275 29.01 4.73 -16.70
CA ARG A 275 29.93 4.52 -17.83
C ARG A 275 29.48 3.40 -18.78
N GLU A 276 28.94 2.32 -18.22
CA GLU A 276 28.44 1.18 -19.01
C GLU A 276 27.27 1.56 -19.93
N LEU A 277 26.43 2.51 -19.51
CA LEU A 277 25.27 2.93 -20.29
C LEU A 277 25.68 3.90 -21.40
N ARG A 278 26.67 4.76 -21.17
CA ARG A 278 27.22 5.67 -22.20
C ARG A 278 27.96 4.94 -23.31
N LEU A 279 28.72 3.89 -22.97
CA LEU A 279 29.41 3.07 -23.96
C LEU A 279 28.43 2.23 -24.80
N GLY A 280 27.35 1.75 -24.18
CA GLY A 280 26.32 0.97 -24.85
C GLY A 280 25.34 1.79 -25.70
N SER A 281 25.15 3.08 -25.38
CA SER A 281 24.32 3.99 -26.18
C SER A 281 25.06 4.59 -27.37
N GLY A 282 26.22 4.03 -27.73
CA GLY A 282 27.02 4.42 -28.89
C GLY A 282 26.19 4.38 -30.16
N GLU A 283 25.60 5.52 -30.47
CA GLU A 283 25.51 5.99 -31.84
C GLU A 283 26.88 5.76 -32.47
N PRO A 284 26.96 5.03 -33.60
CA PRO A 284 28.24 4.73 -34.22
C PRO A 284 28.97 6.05 -34.44
N MET A 285 30.13 6.21 -33.82
CA MET A 285 31.03 7.33 -34.08
C MET A 285 31.37 7.29 -35.58
N ALA A 286 30.74 8.19 -36.34
CA ALA A 286 31.04 8.48 -37.73
C ALA A 286 32.17 9.50 -37.81
#